data_AF-A0A2H9RN25-F1
#
_entry.id   AF-A0A2H9RN25-F1
#
_cell.length_a   1.000
_cell.length_b   1.000
_cell.length_c   1.000
_cell.angle_alpha   90.00
_cell.angle_beta   90.00
_cell.angle_gamma   90.00
#
_symmetry.space_group_name_H-M   'P 1'
#
loop_
_entity.id
_entity.type
_entity.pdbx_description
1 polymer ?
#
loop_
_entity_poly.entity_id
_entity_poly.type
_entity_poly.pdbx_seq_one_letter_code
_entity_poly.pdbx_strand_id
1 'polypeptide(L)'
;MVKRKSSQEKASESFFRSNIDFKKTTEKTVKNNENREEMLRYVTEKKVKDYNPKNEFKSKTTEIFSSKPLKEELVTIEKEGNLEKKTRGTRKKIPKKKITKKNKKTTTKSEVYVTPKILLKKEGYELIITEKPQAALKISNALGVATKREILRGVPYYEIDRKGKKIIVACAVGHLFTLKQNIPGSSVPMFDISWVPNYMVKKNDFTKKYYDTLLKLAKNAGSITVATDFDVEGEVIGKNVVKLICNQKDASRMKFSTLTPKELNEAYENKNSHLNWGQAVAGESRHYLDWF
;
A
#
# COMPACT_ATOMS: atom_id res chain seq x y z
N MET A 1 30.71 3.44 -52.16
CA MET A 1 29.50 2.65 -51.84
C MET A 1 28.77 3.36 -50.69
N VAL A 2 27.81 4.24 -51.02
CA VAL A 2 27.17 5.13 -50.03
C VAL A 2 26.00 4.40 -49.37
N LYS A 3 26.10 4.10 -48.07
CA LYS A 3 25.00 3.52 -47.28
C LYS A 3 23.88 4.56 -47.12
N ARG A 4 22.68 4.24 -47.57
CA ARG A 4 21.46 5.02 -47.29
C ARG A 4 21.04 4.77 -45.84
N LYS A 5 21.02 5.84 -45.02
CA LYS A 5 20.47 5.84 -43.65
C LYS A 5 18.96 5.54 -43.66
N SER A 6 18.48 4.85 -42.62
CA SER A 6 17.09 4.39 -42.52
C SER A 6 16.15 5.53 -42.10
N SER A 7 14.84 5.38 -42.35
CA SER A 7 13.83 6.41 -42.07
C SER A 7 13.71 6.80 -40.59
N GLN A 8 14.19 5.95 -39.67
CA GLN A 8 14.16 6.24 -38.22
C GLN A 8 15.33 7.15 -37.78
N GLU A 9 16.49 7.08 -38.42
CA GLU A 9 17.64 7.95 -38.10
C GLU A 9 17.40 9.41 -38.54
N LYS A 10 16.59 9.63 -39.59
CA LYS A 10 16.20 10.98 -40.01
C LYS A 10 15.24 11.67 -39.02
N ALA A 11 14.50 10.89 -38.22
CA ALA A 11 13.55 11.44 -37.25
C ALA A 11 14.22 11.88 -35.94
N SER A 12 15.38 11.30 -35.59
CA SER A 12 16.15 11.71 -34.40
C SER A 12 16.98 12.97 -34.62
N GLU A 13 17.41 13.25 -35.85
CA GLU A 13 18.17 14.47 -36.20
C GLU A 13 17.29 15.73 -36.24
N SER A 14 15.97 15.61 -36.39
CA SER A 14 15.05 16.78 -36.42
C SER A 14 14.63 17.28 -35.03
N PHE A 15 14.85 16.49 -33.97
CA PHE A 15 14.45 16.86 -32.60
C PHE A 15 15.52 17.62 -31.80
N PHE A 16 16.78 17.59 -32.23
CA PHE A 16 17.85 18.38 -31.60
C PHE A 16 18.26 19.54 -32.51
N ARG A 17 17.54 20.67 -32.41
CA ARG A 17 18.08 21.96 -32.88
C ARG A 17 19.09 22.47 -31.86
N SER A 18 20.37 22.27 -32.15
CA SER A 18 21.50 22.98 -31.56
C SER A 18 21.60 24.38 -32.18
N ASN A 19 21.30 25.42 -31.40
CA ASN A 19 21.93 26.75 -31.50
C ASN A 19 21.40 27.66 -30.40
N ILE A 20 22.06 27.64 -29.23
CA ILE A 20 22.05 28.76 -28.30
C ILE A 20 23.51 28.97 -27.87
N ASP A 21 24.07 30.09 -28.31
CA ASP A 21 25.46 30.50 -28.11
C ASP A 21 25.80 30.73 -26.63
N PHE A 22 26.75 29.94 -26.11
CA PHE A 22 27.39 30.14 -24.81
C PHE A 22 28.58 31.09 -24.96
N LYS A 23 28.33 32.40 -25.07
CA LYS A 23 29.38 33.43 -24.87
C LYS A 23 28.81 34.70 -24.22
N LYS A 24 28.87 34.74 -22.89
CA LYS A 24 29.33 35.88 -22.08
C LYS A 24 29.26 35.49 -20.60
N THR A 25 30.36 34.91 -20.13
CA THR A 25 30.75 34.89 -18.72
C THR A 25 30.98 36.31 -18.21
N THR A 26 30.51 36.63 -17.02
CA THR A 26 31.28 37.40 -16.02
C THR A 26 30.62 37.21 -14.67
N GLU A 27 31.35 36.53 -13.77
CA GLU A 27 31.11 36.53 -12.35
C GLU A 27 31.04 37.98 -11.83
N LYS A 28 30.04 38.28 -10.99
CA LYS A 28 30.10 39.43 -10.10
C LYS A 28 29.74 39.01 -8.69
N THR A 29 30.70 39.28 -7.82
CA THR A 29 30.76 39.10 -6.39
C THR A 29 29.61 39.80 -5.66
N VAL A 30 29.06 39.10 -4.66
CA VAL A 30 28.08 39.64 -3.71
C VAL A 30 28.79 40.65 -2.81
N LYS A 31 28.39 41.92 -2.89
CA LYS A 31 28.63 42.92 -1.84
C LYS A 31 27.31 43.24 -1.14
N ASN A 32 27.41 43.23 0.19
CA ASN A 32 26.38 43.59 1.15
C ASN A 32 25.89 45.04 1.00
N ASN A 33 24.67 45.22 1.51
CA ASN A 33 23.93 46.46 1.77
C ASN A 33 23.31 47.14 0.56
N GLU A 34 22.00 46.93 0.38
CA GLU A 34 21.08 48.00 -0.02
C GLU A 34 19.61 47.67 0.34
N ASN A 35 19.07 48.51 1.23
CA ASN A 35 17.69 48.89 1.53
C ASN A 35 16.53 47.88 1.49
N ARG A 36 16.37 47.21 2.63
CA ARG A 36 15.12 46.52 3.05
C ARG A 36 13.90 47.47 3.16
N GLU A 37 14.12 48.78 3.23
CA GLU A 37 13.05 49.79 3.33
C GLU A 37 12.36 50.12 1.99
N GLU A 38 13.02 49.93 0.85
CA GLU A 38 12.39 50.16 -0.47
C GLU A 38 11.43 49.03 -0.87
N MET A 39 11.76 47.79 -0.49
CA MET A 39 10.90 46.61 -0.69
C MET A 39 9.59 46.67 0.10
N LEU A 40 9.53 47.45 1.19
CA LEU A 40 8.33 47.61 2.01
C LEU A 40 7.37 48.68 1.50
N ARG A 41 7.81 49.60 0.61
CA ARG A 41 6.94 50.68 0.09
C ARG A 41 5.94 50.22 -0.96
N TYR A 42 6.16 49.06 -1.59
CA TYR A 42 5.31 48.54 -2.66
C TYR A 42 4.38 47.39 -2.24
N VAL A 43 4.33 47.06 -0.95
CA VAL A 43 3.36 46.08 -0.42
C VAL A 43 2.02 46.79 -0.21
N THR A 44 1.15 46.73 -1.20
CA THR A 44 -0.25 47.14 -1.05
C THR A 44 -1.03 46.02 -0.35
N GLU A 45 -1.50 46.28 0.86
CA GLU A 45 -2.35 45.38 1.62
C GLU A 45 -3.71 45.20 0.92
N LYS A 46 -3.92 44.03 0.32
CA LYS A 46 -5.24 43.64 -0.17
C LYS A 46 -6.07 43.17 1.01
N LYS A 47 -6.99 44.01 1.52
CA LYS A 47 -7.96 43.63 2.55
C LYS A 47 -8.76 42.40 2.10
N VAL A 48 -8.56 41.29 2.80
CA VAL A 48 -9.40 40.09 2.68
C VAL A 48 -10.72 40.39 3.39
N LYS A 49 -11.85 40.16 2.71
CA LYS A 49 -13.19 40.23 3.33
C LYS A 49 -13.36 39.06 4.29
N ASP A 50 -13.79 39.35 5.50
CA ASP A 50 -14.14 38.34 6.51
C ASP A 50 -15.26 37.41 6.02
N TYR A 51 -15.06 36.11 6.24
CA TYR A 51 -16.02 35.06 5.92
C TYR A 51 -17.08 34.94 7.03
N ASN A 52 -18.34 35.21 6.68
CA ASN A 52 -19.49 35.09 7.59
C ASN A 52 -20.22 33.76 7.32
N PRO A 53 -20.32 32.82 8.29
CA PRO A 53 -20.90 31.51 8.06
C PRO A 53 -22.41 31.52 8.31
N LYS A 54 -23.18 32.24 7.48
CA LYS A 54 -24.64 32.10 7.42
C LYS A 54 -25.15 32.27 5.99
N ASN A 55 -25.02 31.20 5.22
CA ASN A 55 -25.86 30.97 4.04
C ASN A 55 -26.45 29.57 4.18
N GLU A 56 -27.73 29.52 4.53
CA GLU A 56 -28.56 28.33 4.41
C GLU A 56 -28.61 27.92 2.94
N PHE A 57 -27.92 26.83 2.60
CA PHE A 57 -28.14 26.14 1.33
C PHE A 57 -29.52 25.49 1.37
N LYS A 58 -30.49 26.07 0.65
CA LYS A 58 -31.74 25.36 0.31
C LYS A 58 -31.39 24.18 -0.60
N SER A 59 -31.30 22.98 -0.03
CA SER A 59 -31.29 21.72 -0.77
C SER A 59 -32.64 21.56 -1.48
N LYS A 60 -32.72 21.97 -2.75
CA LYS A 60 -33.74 21.44 -3.66
C LYS A 60 -33.29 20.03 -4.06
N THR A 61 -33.71 19.04 -3.29
CA THR A 61 -33.74 17.65 -3.74
C THR A 61 -34.81 17.52 -4.81
N THR A 62 -34.41 17.51 -6.08
CA THR A 62 -35.20 16.83 -7.11
C THR A 62 -34.80 15.37 -7.07
N GLU A 63 -35.59 14.56 -6.36
CA GLU A 63 -35.49 13.10 -6.42
C GLU A 63 -35.84 12.64 -7.84
N ILE A 64 -34.82 12.34 -8.64
CA ILE A 64 -35.02 11.57 -9.87
C ILE A 64 -35.12 10.10 -9.44
N PHE A 65 -36.35 9.63 -9.22
CA PHE A 65 -36.62 8.21 -9.10
C PHE A 65 -36.30 7.54 -10.44
N SER A 66 -35.14 6.90 -10.53
CA SER A 66 -34.86 5.92 -11.58
C SER A 66 -35.58 4.62 -11.22
N SER A 67 -36.76 4.40 -11.79
CA SER A 67 -37.44 3.11 -11.72
C SER A 67 -36.72 2.11 -12.62
N LYS A 68 -36.18 1.02 -12.04
CA LYS A 68 -35.79 -0.17 -12.81
C LYS A 68 -37.04 -0.76 -13.49
N PRO A 69 -36.98 -1.15 -14.78
CA PRO A 69 -38.11 -1.79 -15.43
C PRO A 69 -38.41 -3.16 -14.78
N LEU A 70 -39.71 -3.47 -14.67
CA LEU A 70 -40.23 -4.73 -14.16
C LEU A 70 -39.87 -5.87 -15.13
N LYS A 71 -39.62 -7.07 -14.58
CA LYS A 71 -39.20 -8.28 -15.32
C LYS A 71 -40.17 -8.76 -16.42
N GLU A 72 -41.35 -8.14 -16.51
CA GLU A 72 -42.40 -8.47 -17.47
C GLU A 72 -42.17 -7.85 -18.87
N GLU A 73 -41.24 -6.89 -19.00
CA GLU A 73 -40.89 -6.26 -20.30
C GLU A 73 -39.76 -6.97 -21.06
N LEU A 74 -39.25 -8.11 -20.58
CA LEU A 74 -38.26 -8.89 -21.32
C LEU A 74 -38.94 -9.81 -22.34
N VAL A 75 -39.06 -9.33 -23.57
CA VAL A 75 -39.50 -10.11 -24.73
C VAL A 75 -38.48 -11.22 -25.04
N THR A 76 -38.90 -12.47 -24.92
CA THR A 76 -38.16 -13.65 -25.41
C THR A 76 -38.22 -13.69 -26.94
N ILE A 77 -37.06 -13.53 -27.59
CA ILE A 77 -36.92 -13.77 -29.03
C ILE A 77 -36.81 -15.29 -29.23
N GLU A 78 -37.90 -15.90 -29.69
CA GLU A 78 -37.95 -17.31 -30.07
C GLU A 78 -37.18 -17.51 -31.39
N LYS A 79 -36.26 -18.49 -31.41
CA LYS A 79 -35.64 -18.97 -32.64
C LYS A 79 -36.49 -20.10 -33.22
N GLU A 80 -37.06 -19.86 -34.39
CA GLU A 80 -37.71 -20.89 -35.20
C GLU A 80 -36.67 -21.89 -35.76
N GLY A 81 -37.00 -23.18 -35.64
CA GLY A 81 -36.22 -24.30 -36.17
C GLY A 81 -36.92 -25.62 -35.84
N ASN A 82 -37.85 -26.02 -36.70
CA ASN A 82 -38.78 -27.13 -36.50
C ASN A 82 -38.20 -28.49 -36.97
N LEU A 83 -38.61 -29.57 -36.26
CA LEU A 83 -38.89 -30.96 -36.72
C LEU A 83 -37.72 -31.79 -37.30
N GLU A 84 -37.45 -33.07 -37.00
CA GLU A 84 -38.08 -34.21 -36.31
C GLU A 84 -37.00 -35.32 -36.18
N LYS A 85 -37.05 -36.18 -35.14
CA LYS A 85 -37.26 -37.65 -35.25
C LYS A 85 -36.85 -38.45 -34.00
N LYS A 86 -37.88 -39.15 -33.48
CA LYS A 86 -37.92 -40.56 -33.03
C LYS A 86 -37.33 -40.97 -31.66
N THR A 87 -38.29 -41.21 -30.77
CA THR A 87 -38.35 -42.14 -29.65
C THR A 87 -37.66 -43.50 -29.86
N ARG A 88 -37.00 -44.02 -28.80
CA ARG A 88 -37.14 -45.41 -28.31
C ARG A 88 -36.33 -45.63 -27.02
N GLY A 89 -36.91 -46.33 -26.04
CA GLY A 89 -36.14 -47.11 -25.06
C GLY A 89 -36.39 -46.80 -23.58
N THR A 90 -37.54 -47.22 -23.06
CA THR A 90 -37.76 -47.41 -21.63
C THR A 90 -36.91 -48.56 -21.09
N ARG A 91 -36.12 -48.32 -20.05
CA ARG A 91 -35.65 -49.37 -19.12
C ARG A 91 -35.71 -48.87 -17.67
N LYS A 92 -36.66 -49.43 -16.93
CA LYS A 92 -36.84 -49.27 -15.48
C LYS A 92 -35.55 -49.63 -14.73
N LYS A 93 -35.05 -48.72 -13.88
CA LYS A 93 -34.12 -49.02 -12.79
C LYS A 93 -34.61 -48.37 -11.49
N ILE A 94 -35.04 -49.25 -10.59
CA ILE A 94 -35.13 -49.24 -9.12
C ILE A 94 -34.79 -47.89 -8.42
N PRO A 95 -35.63 -47.38 -7.49
CA PRO A 95 -35.38 -46.12 -6.80
C PRO A 95 -34.25 -46.30 -5.77
N LYS A 96 -33.07 -45.73 -6.06
CA LYS A 96 -32.05 -45.53 -5.03
C LYS A 96 -32.50 -44.39 -4.12
N LYS A 97 -32.57 -44.67 -2.81
CA LYS A 97 -32.77 -43.71 -1.71
C LYS A 97 -32.15 -42.35 -2.03
N LYS A 98 -33.00 -41.31 -2.18
CA LYS A 98 -32.56 -39.91 -2.13
C LYS A 98 -32.04 -39.66 -0.73
N ILE A 99 -30.72 -39.69 -0.56
CA ILE A 99 -30.08 -38.97 0.54
C ILE A 99 -30.38 -37.50 0.24
N THR A 100 -31.30 -36.93 1.00
CA THR A 100 -31.50 -35.49 1.07
C THR A 100 -30.15 -34.87 1.37
N LYS A 101 -29.49 -34.30 0.35
CA LYS A 101 -28.39 -33.37 0.56
C LYS A 101 -29.00 -32.23 1.36
N LYS A 102 -28.84 -32.25 2.68
CA LYS A 102 -29.01 -31.08 3.53
C LYS A 102 -28.23 -29.98 2.84
N ASN A 103 -28.94 -28.94 2.41
CA ASN A 103 -28.32 -27.70 1.99
C ASN A 103 -27.32 -27.32 3.08
N LYS A 104 -26.03 -27.47 2.79
CA LYS A 104 -24.98 -26.88 3.59
C LYS A 104 -25.27 -25.39 3.47
N LYS A 105 -25.92 -24.81 4.48
CA LYS A 105 -25.90 -23.37 4.70
C LYS A 105 -24.43 -23.02 4.77
N THR A 106 -23.90 -22.48 3.68
CA THR A 106 -22.63 -21.78 3.69
C THR A 106 -22.88 -20.53 4.51
N THR A 107 -22.77 -20.66 5.83
CA THR A 107 -22.49 -19.54 6.72
C THR A 107 -21.12 -19.03 6.32
N THR A 108 -21.09 -18.16 5.31
CA THR A 108 -19.94 -17.30 5.04
C THR A 108 -19.85 -16.39 6.24
N LYS A 109 -19.15 -16.82 7.30
CA LYS A 109 -18.77 -15.94 8.39
C LYS A 109 -18.03 -14.78 7.73
N SER A 110 -18.52 -13.56 7.93
CA SER A 110 -17.75 -12.35 7.67
C SER A 110 -16.54 -12.39 8.59
N GLU A 111 -15.43 -12.94 8.09
CA GLU A 111 -14.14 -12.94 8.80
C GLU A 111 -13.60 -11.52 8.81
N VAL A 112 -14.03 -10.74 9.80
CA VAL A 112 -13.46 -9.44 10.13
C VAL A 112 -12.12 -9.69 10.84
N TYR A 113 -11.04 -9.11 10.33
CA TYR A 113 -9.73 -9.24 10.95
C TYR A 113 -9.67 -8.40 12.22
N VAL A 114 -9.31 -9.04 13.34
CA VAL A 114 -9.11 -8.37 14.64
C VAL A 114 -7.62 -8.21 14.87
N THR A 115 -7.18 -6.98 15.16
CA THR A 115 -5.78 -6.72 15.46
C THR A 115 -5.38 -7.39 16.79
N PRO A 116 -4.18 -8.01 16.85
CA PRO A 116 -3.70 -8.65 18.07
C PRO A 116 -3.39 -7.59 19.14
N LYS A 117 -3.77 -7.84 20.40
CA LYS A 117 -3.43 -6.95 21.51
C LYS A 117 -1.96 -7.13 21.89
N ILE A 118 -1.11 -6.17 21.54
CA ILE A 118 0.33 -6.18 21.84
C ILE A 118 0.70 -4.92 22.59
N LEU A 119 1.43 -5.10 23.69
CA LEU A 119 2.02 -4.03 24.49
C LEU A 119 3.55 -4.18 24.43
N LEU A 120 4.24 -3.09 24.12
CA LEU A 120 5.71 -3.07 24.07
C LEU A 120 6.31 -3.23 25.46
N LYS A 121 7.40 -3.98 25.55
CA LYS A 121 8.11 -4.25 26.82
C LYS A 121 9.22 -3.24 27.05
N LYS A 122 9.34 -2.66 28.25
CA LYS A 122 10.39 -1.68 28.55
C LYS A 122 11.83 -2.22 28.35
N GLU A 123 12.06 -3.50 28.62
CA GLU A 123 13.35 -4.19 28.44
C GLU A 123 13.40 -5.07 27.18
N GLY A 124 12.49 -4.84 26.23
CA GLY A 124 12.48 -5.55 24.96
C GLY A 124 13.59 -5.11 24.02
N TYR A 125 13.85 -5.91 22.99
CA TYR A 125 14.73 -5.53 21.89
C TYR A 125 14.06 -4.53 20.95
N GLU A 126 14.86 -3.86 20.12
CA GLU A 126 14.35 -3.06 19.01
C GLU A 126 14.03 -3.94 17.81
N LEU A 127 12.81 -3.85 17.29
CA LEU A 127 12.40 -4.55 16.07
C LEU A 127 12.45 -3.59 14.87
N ILE A 128 13.40 -3.83 13.95
CA ILE A 128 13.50 -3.14 12.67
C ILE A 128 12.75 -3.95 11.60
N ILE A 129 11.80 -3.30 10.92
CA ILE A 129 10.97 -3.91 9.88
C ILE A 129 11.42 -3.39 8.51
N THR A 130 11.78 -4.29 7.60
CA THR A 130 12.14 -3.98 6.22
C THR A 130 11.12 -4.53 5.23
N GLU A 131 11.13 -4.02 4.00
CA GLU A 131 10.28 -4.57 2.94
C GLU A 131 10.87 -5.88 2.40
N LYS A 132 12.12 -5.84 1.92
CA LYS A 132 12.75 -6.95 1.20
C LYS A 132 13.72 -7.73 2.11
N PRO A 133 13.89 -9.06 1.90
CA PRO A 133 14.89 -9.84 2.63
C PRO A 133 16.33 -9.38 2.38
N GLN A 134 16.62 -8.91 1.17
CA GLN A 134 17.93 -8.36 0.81
C GLN A 134 18.24 -7.07 1.58
N ALA A 135 17.25 -6.19 1.75
CA ALA A 135 17.39 -4.99 2.57
C ALA A 135 17.65 -5.35 4.05
N ALA A 136 16.95 -6.36 4.58
CA ALA A 136 17.19 -6.85 5.95
C ALA A 136 18.64 -7.28 6.16
N LEU A 137 19.21 -8.05 5.22
CA LEU A 137 20.60 -8.50 5.27
C LEU A 137 21.60 -7.33 5.20
N LYS A 138 21.36 -6.36 4.32
CA LYS A 138 22.24 -5.19 4.18
C LYS A 138 22.21 -4.30 5.41
N ILE A 139 21.01 -4.05 5.95
CA ILE A 139 20.82 -3.28 7.19
C ILE A 139 21.47 -4.03 8.35
N SER A 140 21.30 -5.34 8.45
CA SER A 140 21.90 -6.09 9.56
C SER A 140 23.42 -6.03 9.54
N ASN A 141 24.03 -6.19 8.37
CA ASN A 141 25.48 -6.15 8.19
C ASN A 141 26.04 -4.72 8.37
N ALA A 142 25.26 -3.69 8.02
CA ALA A 142 25.67 -2.31 8.22
C ALA A 142 25.64 -1.90 9.70
N LEU A 143 24.66 -2.39 10.46
CA LEU A 143 24.48 -2.00 11.85
C LEU A 143 25.42 -2.72 12.83
N GLY A 144 25.94 -3.90 12.46
CA GLY A 144 26.89 -4.66 13.28
C GLY A 144 27.15 -6.08 12.77
N VAL A 145 27.66 -6.95 13.66
CA VAL A 145 27.86 -8.37 13.36
C VAL A 145 26.51 -9.09 13.43
N ALA A 146 25.93 -9.37 12.26
CA ALA A 146 24.61 -9.97 12.16
C ALA A 146 24.67 -11.50 12.35
N THR A 147 23.92 -12.00 13.32
CA THR A 147 23.64 -13.44 13.44
C THR A 147 22.34 -13.76 12.72
N LYS A 148 22.43 -14.45 11.57
CA LYS A 148 21.25 -14.93 10.86
C LYS A 148 20.57 -16.02 11.69
N ARG A 149 19.29 -15.82 12.01
CA ARG A 149 18.45 -16.82 12.66
C ARG A 149 17.27 -17.19 11.79
N GLU A 150 17.06 -18.49 11.60
CA GLU A 150 15.90 -19.05 10.94
C GLU A 150 15.09 -19.81 11.99
N ILE A 151 14.13 -19.12 12.63
CA ILE A 151 13.48 -19.70 13.82
C ILE A 151 11.97 -19.87 13.65
N LEU A 152 11.32 -19.15 12.73
CA LEU A 152 9.87 -19.26 12.58
C LEU A 152 9.45 -19.56 11.14
N ARG A 153 8.97 -20.80 10.93
CA ARG A 153 8.35 -21.26 9.67
C ARG A 153 9.21 -21.04 8.41
N GLY A 154 10.54 -20.99 8.56
CA GLY A 154 11.49 -20.80 7.46
C GLY A 154 11.69 -19.34 7.01
N VAL A 155 11.29 -18.36 7.82
CA VAL A 155 11.56 -16.94 7.55
C VAL A 155 12.85 -16.52 8.27
N PRO A 156 13.85 -15.98 7.54
CA PRO A 156 15.07 -15.48 8.15
C PRO A 156 14.83 -14.12 8.82
N TYR A 157 15.35 -13.95 10.02
CA TYR A 157 15.55 -12.66 10.65
C TYR A 157 16.97 -12.58 11.20
N TYR A 158 17.44 -11.37 11.49
CA TYR A 158 18.82 -11.13 11.90
C TYR A 158 18.84 -10.51 13.29
N GLU A 159 19.64 -11.08 14.18
CA GLU A 159 19.90 -10.53 15.50
C GLU A 159 21.26 -9.82 15.50
N ILE A 160 21.30 -8.64 16.10
CA ILE A 160 22.48 -7.77 16.15
C ILE A 160 22.55 -7.19 17.56
N ASP A 161 23.75 -7.19 18.12
CA ASP A 161 24.03 -6.48 19.36
C ASP A 161 24.84 -5.22 19.04
N ARG A 162 24.24 -4.05 19.28
CA ARG A 162 24.89 -2.74 19.06
C ARG A 162 24.89 -1.96 20.36
N LYS A 163 26.08 -1.69 20.91
CA LYS A 163 26.26 -0.89 22.15
C LYS A 163 25.41 -1.40 23.33
N GLY A 164 25.30 -2.73 23.49
CA GLY A 164 24.49 -3.37 24.53
C GLY A 164 22.98 -3.38 24.28
N LYS A 165 22.49 -2.84 23.16
CA LYS A 165 21.09 -2.94 22.73
C LYS A 165 20.92 -4.08 21.74
N LYS A 166 19.98 -4.98 22.05
CA LYS A 166 19.53 -6.05 21.15
C LYS A 166 18.64 -5.46 20.07
N ILE A 167 19.00 -5.71 18.81
CA ILE A 167 18.26 -5.29 17.63
C ILE A 167 17.92 -6.54 16.82
N ILE A 168 16.66 -6.64 16.40
CA ILE A 168 16.18 -7.69 15.51
C ILE A 168 15.71 -7.05 14.22
N VAL A 169 16.26 -7.49 13.09
CA VAL A 169 15.86 -7.05 11.74
C VAL A 169 15.05 -8.15 11.08
N ALA A 170 13.80 -7.84 10.70
CA ALA A 170 12.87 -8.76 10.07
C ALA A 170 12.25 -8.14 8.81
N CYS A 171 11.88 -8.99 7.84
CA CYS A 171 11.30 -8.56 6.58
C CYS A 171 9.80 -8.86 6.47
N ALA A 172 9.07 -7.97 5.79
CA ALA A 172 7.64 -8.12 5.48
C ALA A 172 7.37 -8.79 4.11
N VAL A 173 8.34 -8.78 3.20
CA VAL A 173 8.22 -9.30 1.81
C VAL A 173 7.08 -8.64 1.05
N GLY A 174 7.06 -7.31 1.07
CA GLY A 174 6.05 -6.49 0.41
C GLY A 174 4.77 -6.34 1.24
N HIS A 175 3.63 -6.20 0.55
CA HIS A 175 2.33 -6.02 1.19
C HIS A 175 1.87 -7.34 1.84
N LEU A 176 1.73 -7.33 3.17
CA LEU A 176 1.12 -8.42 3.94
C LEU A 176 -0.41 -8.31 4.05
N PHE A 177 -0.96 -7.18 3.62
CA PHE A 177 -2.37 -6.82 3.74
C PHE A 177 -2.92 -6.37 2.40
N THR A 178 -4.22 -6.62 2.20
CA THR A 178 -4.98 -6.24 1.01
C THR A 178 -6.34 -5.70 1.44
N LEU A 179 -6.95 -4.88 0.60
CA LEU A 179 -8.29 -4.35 0.84
C LEU A 179 -9.35 -5.39 0.44
N LYS A 180 -10.32 -5.59 1.32
CA LYS A 180 -11.45 -6.50 1.12
C LYS A 180 -12.75 -5.84 1.58
N GLN A 181 -13.83 -6.10 0.85
CA GLN A 181 -15.17 -5.78 1.30
C GLN A 181 -15.58 -6.59 2.54
N ASN A 182 -16.10 -5.90 3.54
CA ASN A 182 -16.59 -6.51 4.77
C ASN A 182 -17.95 -7.20 4.54
N ILE A 183 -18.77 -6.64 3.66
CA ILE A 183 -20.12 -7.12 3.36
C ILE A 183 -20.11 -7.91 2.03
N PRO A 184 -20.69 -9.12 2.00
CA PRO A 184 -20.88 -9.84 0.75
C PRO A 184 -22.00 -9.18 -0.07
N GLY A 185 -21.73 -8.90 -1.35
CA GLY A 185 -22.69 -8.27 -2.25
C GLY A 185 -22.03 -7.70 -3.49
N SER A 186 -22.83 -7.40 -4.50
CA SER A 186 -22.41 -6.72 -5.74
C SER A 186 -23.13 -5.38 -5.92
N SER A 187 -23.70 -4.84 -4.84
CA SER A 187 -24.37 -3.53 -4.86
C SER A 187 -23.32 -2.43 -4.94
N VAL A 188 -23.40 -1.62 -6.00
CA VAL A 188 -22.58 -0.43 -6.19
C VAL A 188 -23.42 0.80 -5.78
N PRO A 189 -22.87 1.76 -5.01
CA PRO A 189 -21.50 1.79 -4.49
C PRO A 189 -21.32 0.99 -3.18
N MET A 190 -20.15 0.36 -3.01
CA MET A 190 -19.76 -0.36 -1.79
C MET A 190 -18.55 0.33 -1.16
N PHE A 191 -18.77 1.03 -0.05
CA PHE A 191 -17.73 1.77 0.65
C PHE A 191 -17.16 1.05 1.89
N ASP A 192 -17.79 -0.04 2.32
CA ASP A 192 -17.37 -0.78 3.51
C ASP A 192 -16.26 -1.79 3.18
N ILE A 193 -15.02 -1.28 3.15
CA ILE A 193 -13.80 -2.03 2.92
C ILE A 193 -12.82 -1.88 4.07
N SER A 194 -12.06 -2.94 4.33
CA SER A 194 -11.02 -2.93 5.36
C SER A 194 -9.76 -3.66 4.91
N TRP A 195 -8.64 -3.32 5.55
CA TRP A 195 -7.38 -4.04 5.40
C TRP A 195 -7.47 -5.39 6.09
N VAL A 196 -7.26 -6.46 5.33
CA VAL A 196 -7.20 -7.83 5.82
C VAL A 196 -5.86 -8.48 5.45
N PRO A 197 -5.32 -9.38 6.28
CA PRO A 197 -4.13 -10.13 5.92
C PRO A 197 -4.34 -10.94 4.64
N ASN A 198 -3.35 -10.95 3.75
CA ASN A 198 -3.48 -11.60 2.45
C ASN A 198 -3.81 -13.10 2.56
N TYR A 199 -3.27 -13.77 3.59
CA TYR A 199 -3.53 -15.20 3.83
C TYR A 199 -4.98 -15.53 4.19
N MET A 200 -5.79 -14.54 4.59
CA MET A 200 -7.23 -14.72 4.80
C MET A 200 -8.01 -14.64 3.48
N VAL A 201 -7.46 -13.99 2.46
CA VAL A 201 -8.09 -13.83 1.14
C VAL A 201 -7.63 -14.93 0.19
N LYS A 202 -6.32 -15.19 0.15
CA LYS A 202 -5.68 -16.18 -0.72
C LYS A 202 -5.33 -17.42 0.08
N LYS A 203 -5.86 -18.58 -0.35
CA LYS A 203 -5.49 -19.87 0.25
C LYS A 203 -4.03 -20.19 -0.07
N ASN A 204 -3.31 -20.73 0.93
CA ASN A 204 -1.90 -21.13 0.84
C ASN A 204 -0.91 -19.99 0.52
N ASP A 205 -1.22 -18.77 0.98
CA ASP A 205 -0.34 -17.63 0.78
C ASP A 205 0.96 -17.74 1.61
N PHE A 206 2.09 -17.44 0.98
CA PHE A 206 3.41 -17.46 1.63
C PHE A 206 3.56 -16.35 2.67
N THR A 207 2.83 -15.24 2.49
CA THR A 207 2.81 -14.07 3.41
C THR A 207 2.45 -14.46 4.84
N LYS A 208 1.69 -15.54 5.04
CA LYS A 208 1.33 -16.08 6.37
C LYS A 208 2.56 -16.35 7.23
N LYS A 209 3.63 -16.88 6.64
CA LYS A 209 4.88 -17.19 7.37
C LYS A 209 5.54 -15.92 7.90
N TYR A 210 5.56 -14.86 7.08
CA TYR A 210 6.12 -13.55 7.42
C TYR A 210 5.27 -12.83 8.46
N TYR A 211 3.94 -12.83 8.29
CA TYR A 211 3.00 -12.30 9.27
C TYR A 211 3.20 -12.94 10.65
N ASP A 212 3.24 -14.28 10.73
CA ASP A 212 3.40 -14.99 12.00
C ASP A 212 4.77 -14.72 12.65
N THR A 213 5.80 -14.53 11.83
CA THR A 213 7.15 -14.19 12.30
C THR A 213 7.18 -12.81 12.91
N LEU A 214 6.67 -11.80 12.19
CA LEU A 214 6.56 -10.43 12.69
C LEU A 214 5.68 -10.36 13.95
N LEU A 215 4.57 -11.10 13.97
CA LEU A 215 3.69 -11.16 15.14
C LEU A 215 4.40 -11.71 16.38
N LYS A 216 5.18 -12.79 16.24
CA LYS A 216 5.95 -13.34 17.37
C LYS A 216 7.04 -12.38 17.82
N LEU A 217 7.74 -11.74 16.88
CA LEU A 217 8.80 -10.78 17.19
C LEU A 217 8.25 -9.50 17.85
N ALA A 218 7.09 -9.01 17.41
CA ALA A 218 6.46 -7.82 17.97
C ALA A 218 6.08 -7.99 19.45
N LYS A 219 5.68 -9.20 19.87
CA LYS A 219 5.29 -9.49 21.27
C LYS A 219 6.39 -9.29 22.30
N ASN A 220 7.65 -9.40 21.90
CA ASN A 220 8.80 -9.24 22.80
C ASN A 220 9.61 -7.96 22.48
N ALA A 221 9.18 -7.17 21.49
CA ALA A 221 9.83 -5.91 21.16
C ALA A 221 9.53 -4.85 22.22
N GLY A 222 10.51 -3.98 22.46
CA GLY A 222 10.38 -2.79 23.29
C GLY A 222 10.24 -1.51 22.48
N SER A 223 10.77 -1.50 21.27
CA SER A 223 10.63 -0.42 20.30
C SER A 223 10.49 -1.00 18.89
N ILE A 224 9.89 -0.21 18.00
CA ILE A 224 9.70 -0.59 16.60
C ILE A 224 10.25 0.52 15.72
N THR A 225 11.02 0.12 14.72
CA THR A 225 11.58 1.00 13.71
C THR A 225 11.22 0.48 12.33
N VAL A 226 10.65 1.32 11.48
CA VAL A 226 10.37 1.01 10.09
C VAL A 226 11.56 1.45 9.22
N ALA A 227 12.05 0.51 8.42
CA ALA A 227 13.15 0.65 7.49
C ALA A 227 12.77 0.05 6.12
N THR A 228 11.55 0.35 5.67
CA THR A 228 11.09 0.09 4.31
C THR A 228 11.71 1.09 3.34
N ASP A 229 11.58 0.83 2.03
CA ASP A 229 12.05 1.74 0.99
C ASP A 229 11.43 3.14 1.19
N PHE A 230 12.16 4.21 0.85
CA PHE A 230 11.73 5.59 1.13
C PHE A 230 10.81 6.14 0.04
N ASP A 231 9.65 5.52 -0.09
CA ASP A 231 8.58 5.91 -1.00
C ASP A 231 7.21 5.79 -0.32
N VAL A 232 6.15 6.15 -1.06
CA VAL A 232 4.77 6.12 -0.55
C VAL A 232 4.31 4.69 -0.22
N GLU A 233 4.68 3.71 -1.05
CA GLU A 233 4.30 2.30 -0.84
C GLU A 233 5.00 1.69 0.38
N GLY A 234 6.29 1.95 0.53
CA GLY A 234 7.08 1.55 1.68
C GLY A 234 6.53 2.11 2.99
N GLU A 235 6.00 3.34 2.97
CA GLU A 235 5.35 3.93 4.14
C GLU A 235 4.00 3.27 4.46
N VAL A 236 3.20 2.91 3.44
CA VAL A 236 1.95 2.14 3.61
C VAL A 236 2.23 0.75 4.18
N ILE A 237 3.23 0.04 3.65
CA ILE A 237 3.64 -1.28 4.14
C ILE A 237 4.06 -1.17 5.61
N GLY A 238 4.95 -0.22 5.93
CA GLY A 238 5.43 0.03 7.28
C GLY A 238 4.29 0.33 8.25
N LYS A 239 3.42 1.29 7.91
CA LYS A 239 2.23 1.66 8.69
C LYS A 239 1.32 0.45 8.93
N ASN A 240 1.03 -0.34 7.90
CA ASN A 240 0.14 -1.48 8.01
C ASN A 240 0.72 -2.55 8.93
N VAL A 241 2.03 -2.84 8.86
CA VAL A 241 2.66 -3.77 9.80
C VAL A 241 2.59 -3.23 11.23
N VAL A 242 2.95 -1.96 11.44
CA VAL A 242 2.96 -1.34 12.78
C VAL A 242 1.55 -1.33 13.41
N LYS A 243 0.53 -0.92 12.65
CA LYS A 243 -0.85 -0.84 13.15
C LYS A 243 -1.53 -2.21 13.25
N LEU A 244 -1.43 -3.04 12.21
CA LEU A 244 -2.24 -4.25 12.08
C LEU A 244 -1.57 -5.50 12.64
N ILE A 245 -0.24 -5.55 12.70
CA ILE A 245 0.51 -6.67 13.31
C ILE A 245 0.98 -6.29 14.71
N CYS A 246 1.66 -5.15 14.83
CA CYS A 246 2.29 -4.77 16.09
C CYS A 246 1.33 -4.03 17.05
N ASN A 247 0.15 -3.63 16.56
CA ASN A 247 -0.87 -2.90 17.32
C ASN A 247 -0.32 -1.66 18.03
N GLN A 248 0.60 -0.96 17.38
CA GLN A 248 1.15 0.30 17.87
C GLN A 248 0.57 1.46 17.05
N LYS A 249 0.40 2.60 17.72
CA LYS A 249 -0.09 3.82 17.06
C LYS A 249 0.96 4.42 16.14
N ASP A 250 2.23 4.30 16.49
CA ASP A 250 3.35 4.89 15.78
C ASP A 250 4.62 4.05 15.96
N ALA A 251 5.65 4.36 15.18
CA ALA A 251 6.97 3.74 15.21
C ALA A 251 8.04 4.72 14.74
N SER A 252 9.30 4.46 15.08
CA SER A 252 10.41 5.23 14.51
C SER A 252 10.58 4.93 13.02
N ARG A 253 11.10 5.89 12.25
CA ARG A 253 11.30 5.76 10.80
C ARG A 253 12.74 6.05 10.43
N MET A 254 13.44 5.04 9.91
CA MET A 254 14.74 5.23 9.25
C MET A 254 14.51 5.78 7.85
N LYS A 255 15.31 6.74 7.39
CA LYS A 255 15.22 7.29 6.03
C LYS A 255 16.55 7.08 5.33
N PHE A 256 16.51 6.40 4.20
CA PHE A 256 17.68 6.14 3.36
C PHE A 256 17.22 5.98 1.91
N SER A 257 18.05 6.42 1.00
CA SER A 257 17.90 6.29 -0.45
C SER A 257 18.76 5.15 -1.00
N THR A 258 19.87 4.82 -0.34
CA THR A 258 20.74 3.69 -0.74
C THR A 258 20.99 2.72 0.41
N LEU A 259 21.35 1.48 0.05
CA LEU A 259 21.72 0.43 0.99
C LEU A 259 23.23 0.41 1.30
N THR A 260 23.88 1.59 1.27
CA THR A 260 25.31 1.69 1.61
C THR A 260 25.50 1.67 3.13
N PRO A 261 26.56 1.03 3.66
CA PRO A 261 26.75 0.92 5.10
C PRO A 261 26.81 2.26 5.83
N LYS A 262 27.41 3.30 5.21
CA LYS A 262 27.50 4.65 5.79
C LYS A 262 26.12 5.27 5.96
N GLU A 263 25.31 5.28 4.91
CA GLU A 263 23.97 5.87 4.94
C GLU A 263 23.04 5.12 5.89
N LEU A 264 23.10 3.79 5.91
CA LEU A 264 22.28 2.98 6.81
C LEU A 264 22.60 3.23 8.29
N ASN A 265 23.88 3.45 8.62
CA ASN A 265 24.28 3.83 9.97
C ASN A 265 23.77 5.24 10.34
N GLU A 266 23.91 6.20 9.43
CA GLU A 266 23.41 7.56 9.63
C GLU A 266 21.88 7.59 9.78
N ALA A 267 21.16 6.85 8.94
CA ALA A 267 19.71 6.71 8.97
C ALA A 267 19.20 6.08 10.27
N TYR A 268 19.99 5.20 10.88
CA TYR A 268 19.65 4.57 12.16
C TYR A 268 19.88 5.50 13.35
N GLU A 269 21.01 6.20 13.39
CA GLU A 269 21.33 7.14 14.48
C GLU A 269 20.44 8.39 14.41
N ASN A 270 20.06 8.85 13.21
CA ASN A 270 19.20 10.00 12.96
C ASN A 270 17.75 9.62 12.59
N LYS A 271 17.28 8.44 13.00
CA LYS A 271 15.91 7.99 12.70
C LYS A 271 14.86 8.96 13.27
N ASN A 272 13.80 9.19 12.51
CA ASN A 272 12.67 9.99 12.98
C ASN A 272 11.93 9.24 14.08
N SER A 273 11.41 9.97 15.08
CA SER A 273 10.61 9.39 16.17
C SER A 273 9.23 8.88 15.72
N HIS A 274 8.75 9.37 14.57
CA HIS A 274 7.43 9.11 14.02
C HIS A 274 7.51 8.65 12.56
N LEU A 275 6.53 7.86 12.15
CA LEU A 275 6.28 7.55 10.74
C LEU A 275 5.95 8.83 9.96
N ASN A 276 6.19 8.80 8.64
CA ASN A 276 5.74 9.86 7.75
C ASN A 276 4.25 9.69 7.46
N TRP A 277 3.42 10.13 8.39
CA TRP A 277 1.96 10.02 8.30
C TRP A 277 1.39 10.65 7.02
N GLY A 278 1.97 11.74 6.51
CA GLY A 278 1.53 12.36 5.27
C GLY A 278 1.65 11.42 4.08
N GLN A 279 2.81 10.78 3.90
CA GLN A 279 3.01 9.78 2.85
C GLN A 279 2.17 8.53 3.08
N ALA A 280 2.08 8.05 4.32
CA ALA A 280 1.32 6.85 4.67
C ALA A 280 -0.19 7.01 4.42
N VAL A 281 -0.74 8.21 4.65
CA VAL A 281 -2.14 8.53 4.36
C VAL A 281 -2.34 8.74 2.86
N ALA A 282 -1.44 9.44 2.17
CA ALA A 282 -1.53 9.61 0.73
C ALA A 282 -1.53 8.26 -0.02
N GLY A 283 -0.65 7.34 0.37
CA GLY A 283 -0.62 5.99 -0.19
C GLY A 283 -1.87 5.19 0.14
N GLU A 284 -2.32 5.21 1.39
CA GLU A 284 -3.57 4.53 1.78
C GLU A 284 -4.78 5.06 0.98
N SER A 285 -4.90 6.37 0.80
CA SER A 285 -5.96 6.98 -0.02
C SER A 285 -5.91 6.48 -1.46
N ARG A 286 -4.71 6.32 -2.04
CA ARG A 286 -4.56 5.75 -3.38
C ARG A 286 -5.03 4.30 -3.43
N HIS A 287 -4.63 3.46 -2.47
CA HIS A 287 -5.10 2.07 -2.40
C HIS A 287 -6.62 1.98 -2.30
N TYR A 288 -7.25 2.85 -1.51
CA TYR A 288 -8.72 2.92 -1.42
C TYR A 288 -9.36 3.37 -2.73
N LEU A 289 -8.82 4.41 -3.38
CA LEU A 289 -9.33 4.92 -4.65
C LEU A 289 -9.20 3.87 -5.77
N ASP A 290 -8.05 3.20 -5.86
CA ASP A 290 -7.79 2.16 -6.87
C ASP A 290 -8.66 0.91 -6.64
N TRP A 291 -9.16 0.70 -5.41
CA TRP A 291 -10.06 -0.40 -5.09
C TRP A 291 -11.51 -0.13 -5.50
N PHE A 292 -11.99 1.10 -5.35
CA PHE A 292 -13.36 1.52 -5.67
C PHE A 292 -13.63 1.55 -7.17
#